data_AF-A0A7C9TZW0-F1
#
_entry.id   AF-A0A7C9TZW0-F1
#
_cell.length_a   1.000
_cell.length_b   1.000
_cell.length_c   1.000
_cell.angle_alpha   90.00
_cell.angle_beta   90.00
_cell.angle_gamma   90.00
#
_symmetry.space_group_name_H-M   'P 1'
#
loop_
_entity.id
_entity.type
_entity.pdbx_description
1 polymer ?
#
loop_
_entity_poly.entity_id
_entity_poly.type
_entity_poly.pdbx_seq_one_letter_code
_entity_poly.pdbx_strand_id
1 'polypeptide(L)'
;MGCMEFSFKDLQFIVEAIGCLSEKYQERLDAIEDLDEDEASDLGNDCMFLELLCQDIEKKLAESVSQTIPATPDILDTPNKLLAQTEKI
;
A
#
# COMPACT_ATOMS: atom_id res chain seq x y z
N MET A 1 -26.65 -1.03 3.31
CA MET A 1 -25.61 -1.58 2.42
C MET A 1 -24.36 -1.72 3.27
N GLY A 2 -23.98 -2.92 3.70
CA GLY A 2 -22.72 -3.10 4.41
C GLY A 2 -21.61 -3.17 3.37
N CYS A 3 -20.71 -2.18 3.34
CA CYS A 3 -19.48 -2.31 2.58
C CYS A 3 -18.62 -3.39 3.25
N MET A 4 -18.14 -4.35 2.46
CA MET A 4 -17.19 -5.34 2.96
C MET A 4 -15.89 -4.59 3.27
N GLU A 5 -15.56 -4.45 4.55
CA GLU A 5 -14.28 -3.89 4.98
C GLU A 5 -13.24 -4.99 4.91
N PHE A 6 -12.29 -4.86 3.99
CA PHE A 6 -11.13 -5.73 3.90
C PHE A 6 -10.10 -5.29 4.95
N SER A 7 -9.57 -6.24 5.70
CA SER A 7 -8.45 -5.97 6.60
C SER A 7 -7.16 -5.73 5.81
N PHE A 8 -6.16 -5.14 6.46
CA PHE A 8 -4.82 -4.98 5.89
C PHE A 8 -4.24 -6.29 5.34
N LYS A 9 -4.44 -7.41 6.06
CA LYS A 9 -3.99 -8.75 5.62
C LYS A 9 -4.77 -9.25 4.42
N ASP A 10 -6.07 -8.97 4.36
CA ASP A 10 -6.88 -9.34 3.20
C ASP A 10 -6.40 -8.59 1.95
N LEU A 11 -6.12 -7.30 2.07
CA LEU A 11 -5.58 -6.48 0.98
C LEU A 11 -4.20 -6.96 0.52
N GLN A 12 -3.30 -7.31 1.44
CA GLN A 12 -2.00 -7.89 1.09
C GLN A 12 -2.14 -9.20 0.31
N PHE A 13 -3.01 -10.10 0.80
CA PHE A 13 -3.27 -11.38 0.12
C PHE A 13 -3.88 -11.18 -1.28
N ILE A 14 -4.76 -10.18 -1.43
CA ILE A 14 -5.35 -9.83 -2.73
C ILE A 14 -4.25 -9.35 -3.69
N VAL A 15 -3.33 -8.49 -3.25
CA VAL A 15 -2.22 -8.02 -4.11
C VAL A 15 -1.33 -9.19 -4.53
N GLU A 16 -0.95 -10.08 -3.61
CA GLU A 16 -0.16 -11.27 -3.95
C GLU A 16 -0.88 -12.19 -4.94
N ALA A 17 -2.17 -12.42 -4.73
CA ALA A 17 -2.98 -13.27 -5.61
C ALA A 17 -3.12 -12.66 -7.02
N ILE A 18 -3.30 -11.34 -7.13
CA ILE A 18 -3.32 -10.64 -8.41
C ILE A 18 -1.94 -10.75 -9.09
N GLY A 19 -0.84 -10.56 -8.36
CA GLY A 19 0.51 -10.72 -8.90
C GLY A 19 0.73 -12.11 -9.52
N CYS A 20 0.39 -13.17 -8.79
CA CYS A 20 0.47 -14.54 -9.31
C CYS A 20 -0.43 -14.80 -10.53
N LEU A 21 -1.57 -14.10 -10.63
CA LEU A 21 -2.47 -14.22 -11.77
C LEU A 21 -1.90 -13.50 -13.00
N SER A 22 -1.40 -12.28 -12.82
CA SER A 22 -0.74 -11.51 -13.87
C SER A 22 0.46 -12.24 -14.46
N GLU A 23 1.29 -12.89 -13.63
CA GLU A 23 2.40 -13.73 -14.10
C GLU A 23 1.92 -14.84 -15.04
N LYS A 24 0.85 -15.56 -14.67
CA LYS A 24 0.28 -16.62 -15.52
C LYS A 24 -0.31 -16.09 -16.82
N TYR A 25 -0.91 -14.90 -16.78
CA TYR A 25 -1.47 -14.28 -17.97
C TYR A 25 -0.36 -13.81 -18.92
N GLN A 26 0.75 -13.31 -18.38
CA GLN A 26 1.93 -12.99 -19.17
C GLN A 26 2.57 -14.25 -19.78
N GLU A 27 2.74 -15.33 -19.02
CA GLU A 27 3.22 -16.61 -19.55
C GLU A 27 2.35 -17.13 -20.69
N ARG A 28 1.03 -16.93 -20.59
CA ARG A 28 0.09 -17.31 -21.63
C ARG A 28 0.17 -16.39 -22.84
N LEU A 29 0.29 -15.08 -22.66
CA LEU A 29 0.54 -14.12 -23.75
C LEU A 29 1.81 -14.47 -24.52
N ASP A 30 2.88 -14.82 -23.81
CA ASP A 30 4.16 -15.21 -24.43
C ASP A 30 4.06 -16.54 -25.21
N ALA A 31 3.06 -17.37 -24.88
CA ALA A 31 2.81 -18.67 -25.52
C ALA A 31 1.77 -18.62 -26.66
N ILE A 32 0.99 -17.54 -26.76
CA ILE A 32 0.10 -17.31 -27.90
C ILE A 32 1.01 -16.98 -29.09
N GLU A 33 1.23 -17.95 -29.98
CA GLU A 33 1.74 -17.65 -31.33
C GLU A 33 0.77 -16.67 -32.00
N ASP A 34 1.26 -15.79 -32.90
CA ASP A 34 0.57 -14.67 -33.61
C ASP A 34 -0.80 -14.99 -34.29
N LEU A 35 -1.35 -16.18 -34.09
CA LEU A 35 -2.56 -16.73 -34.67
C LEU A 35 -3.86 -16.36 -33.91
N ASP A 36 -3.79 -15.90 -32.67
CA ASP A 36 -5.00 -15.54 -31.88
C ASP A 36 -4.91 -14.10 -31.32
N GLU A 37 -4.98 -13.11 -32.23
CA GLU A 37 -4.95 -11.68 -31.91
C GLU A 37 -6.09 -11.24 -30.97
N ASP A 38 -7.26 -11.86 -31.10
CA ASP A 38 -8.43 -11.56 -30.26
C ASP A 38 -8.19 -12.02 -28.82
N GLU A 39 -7.71 -13.26 -28.64
CA GLU A 39 -7.36 -13.79 -27.32
C GLU A 39 -6.20 -13.03 -26.67
N ALA A 40 -5.17 -12.66 -27.44
CA ALA A 40 -4.05 -11.85 -26.95
C ALA A 40 -4.51 -10.44 -26.53
N SER A 41 -5.40 -9.81 -27.30
CA SER A 41 -5.96 -8.49 -26.98
C SER A 41 -6.80 -8.53 -25.69
N ASP A 42 -7.68 -9.51 -25.54
CA ASP A 42 -8.51 -9.67 -24.34
C ASP A 42 -7.64 -9.91 -23.10
N LEU A 43 -6.65 -10.80 -23.20
CA LEU A 43 -5.75 -11.12 -22.10
C LEU A 43 -4.83 -9.94 -21.73
N GLY A 44 -4.41 -9.15 -22.71
CA GLY A 44 -3.66 -7.91 -22.49
C GLY A 44 -4.49 -6.85 -21.74
N ASN A 45 -5.77 -6.71 -22.07
CA ASN A 45 -6.69 -5.81 -21.37
C ASN A 45 -6.89 -6.24 -19.91
N ASP A 46 -7.03 -7.55 -19.66
CA ASP A 46 -7.14 -8.10 -18.32
C ASP A 46 -5.88 -7.84 -17.50
N CYS A 47 -4.68 -8.02 -18.08
CA CYS A 47 -3.42 -7.71 -17.40
C CYS A 47 -3.34 -6.24 -16.98
N MET A 48 -3.70 -5.32 -17.89
CA MET A 48 -3.72 -3.88 -17.61
C MET A 48 -4.70 -3.53 -16.48
N PHE A 49 -5.89 -4.15 -16.47
CA PHE A 49 -6.86 -3.95 -15.40
C PHE A 49 -6.32 -4.44 -14.04
N LEU A 50 -5.70 -5.63 -14.01
CA LEU A 50 -5.13 -6.21 -12.80
C LEU A 50 -3.98 -5.37 -12.23
N GLU A 51 -3.11 -4.82 -13.09
CA GLU A 51 -2.04 -3.90 -12.65
C GLU A 51 -2.60 -2.62 -12.03
N LEU A 52 -3.59 -1.99 -12.67
CA LEU A 52 -4.23 -0.78 -12.14
C LEU A 52 -4.95 -1.06 -10.82
N LEU A 53 -5.60 -2.22 -10.69
CA LEU A 53 -6.25 -2.64 -9.45
C LEU A 53 -5.23 -2.84 -8.32
N CYS A 54 -4.10 -3.50 -8.60
CA CYS A 54 -3.00 -3.63 -7.64
C CYS A 54 -2.50 -2.27 -7.18
N GLN A 55 -2.21 -1.34 -8.10
CA GLN A 55 -1.72 0.00 -7.77
C GLN A 55 -2.69 0.77 -6.87
N ASP A 56 -3.99 0.69 -7.13
CA ASP A 56 -5.01 1.35 -6.29
C ASP A 56 -5.07 0.75 -4.88
N ILE A 57 -4.98 -0.59 -4.77
CA ILE A 57 -4.95 -1.28 -3.47
C ILE A 57 -3.69 -0.94 -2.69
N GLU A 58 -2.52 -0.99 -3.34
CA GLU A 58 -1.24 -0.64 -2.72
C GLU A 58 -1.21 0.81 -2.25
N LYS A 59 -1.76 1.73 -3.04
CA LYS A 59 -1.89 3.13 -2.65
C LYS A 59 -2.75 3.29 -1.39
N LYS A 60 -3.92 2.64 -1.35
CA LYS A 60 -4.80 2.64 -0.16
C LYS A 60 -4.09 2.04 1.06
N LEU A 61 -3.28 1.00 0.84
CA LEU A 61 -2.48 0.39 1.89
C LEU A 61 -1.43 1.36 2.43
N ALA A 62 -0.69 2.04 1.55
CA ALA A 62 0.32 3.03 1.93
C ALA A 62 -0.29 4.23 2.69
N GLU A 63 -1.45 4.71 2.26
CA GLU A 63 -2.21 5.76 2.94
C GLU A 63 -2.64 5.33 4.35
N SER A 64 -3.06 4.08 4.53
CA SER A 64 -3.43 3.53 5.85
C SER A 64 -2.25 3.44 6.83
N VAL A 65 -1.03 3.15 6.32
CA VAL A 65 0.19 3.10 7.13
C VAL A 65 0.64 4.52 7.52
N SER A 66 0.53 5.49 6.61
CA SER A 66 0.96 6.88 6.84
C SER A 66 0.14 7.61 7.91
N GLN A 67 -1.09 7.17 8.19
CA GLN A 67 -1.97 7.74 9.23
C GLN A 67 -1.61 7.34 10.68
N THR A 68 -0.59 6.49 10.89
CA THR A 68 -0.21 6.00 12.23
C THR A 68 0.87 6.80 12.95
N ILE A 69 1.32 7.95 12.40
CA ILE A 69 2.18 8.88 13.14
C ILE A 69 1.29 9.99 13.74
N PRO A 70 0.89 9.93 15.03
CA PRO A 70 0.49 11.14 15.70
C PRO A 70 1.75 11.97 15.85
N ALA A 71 1.89 12.99 15.00
CA ALA A 71 2.69 14.15 15.34
C ALA A 71 1.98 14.81 16.53
N THR A 72 2.30 14.37 17.76
CA THR A 72 1.98 15.14 18.95
C THR A 72 2.75 16.46 18.84
N PRO A 73 2.07 17.60 18.72
CA PRO A 73 2.73 18.87 18.95
C PRO A 73 2.89 19.06 20.46
N ASP A 74 4.00 19.69 20.83
CA ASP A 74 4.15 20.48 22.05
C ASP A 74 4.48 19.75 23.37
N ILE A 75 5.79 19.66 23.67
CA ILE A 75 6.30 20.02 25.01
C ILE A 75 7.51 20.94 24.78
N LEU A 76 7.25 22.23 24.62
CA LEU A 76 8.19 23.28 24.99
C LEU A 76 8.04 23.56 26.49
N ASP A 77 9.05 23.25 27.31
CA ASP A 77 9.40 24.14 28.42
C ASP A 77 10.83 23.90 28.93
N THR A 78 11.69 24.86 28.59
CA THR A 78 12.75 25.47 29.39
C THR A 78 13.39 24.66 30.54
N PRO A 79 14.71 24.34 30.50
CA PRO A 79 15.42 23.93 31.71
C PRO A 79 15.55 25.15 32.64
N ASN A 80 14.66 25.16 33.62
CA ASN A 80 14.59 26.04 34.78
C ASN A 80 15.98 26.24 35.43
N LYS A 81 16.65 27.34 35.11
CA LYS A 81 17.94 27.73 35.70
C LYS A 81 17.68 28.62 36.92
N LEU A 82 17.11 28.08 37.99
CA LEU A 82 17.05 28.75 39.30
C LEU A 82 16.66 27.75 40.40
N LEU A 83 17.70 27.23 41.06
CA LEU A 83 17.82 26.75 42.45
C LEU A 83 19.24 26.16 42.52
N ALA A 84 20.26 26.89 42.94
CA ALA A 84 20.39 27.35 44.31
C ALA A 84 21.07 28.73 44.39
N GLN A 85 20.36 29.69 44.96
CA GLN A 85 20.99 30.75 45.72
C GLN A 85 21.10 30.28 47.18
N THR A 86 22.22 30.62 47.82
CA THR A 86 22.39 30.87 49.28
C THR A 86 22.29 29.63 50.20
N GLU A 87 23.21 29.33 51.12
CA GLU A 87 23.91 30.16 52.10
C GLU A 87 25.19 29.48 52.65
N LYS A 88 26.17 30.33 53.04
CA LYS A 88 27.10 30.22 54.19
C LYS A 88 27.73 28.86 54.56
N ILE A 89 29.07 28.78 54.52
CA ILE A 89 30.01 29.10 55.63
C ILE A 89 31.40 29.32 55.03
#